data_AF-A0A0M0K3A4-F1
#
_entry.id   AF-A0A0M0K3A4-F1
#
_cell.length_a   1.000
_cell.length_b   1.000
_cell.length_c   1.000
_cell.angle_alpha   90.00
_cell.angle_beta   90.00
_cell.angle_gamma   90.00
#
_symmetry.space_group_name_H-M   'P 1'
#
loop_
_entity.id
_entity.type
_entity.pdbx_description
1 polymer ?
#
loop_
_entity_poly.entity_id
_entity_poly.type
_entity_poly.pdbx_seq_one_letter_code
_entity_poly.pdbx_strand_id
1 'polypeptide(L)'
;MELLPAALRANAFDVASQGRELVDAISYTGELAKQDAVTAARLHLIGRDFPSAHDFLLRASGASAKVSAIRALAPLGLAYRAGCPLFDCLDFIEPVLLKHASLLTQSWNKGLAVVEVVNLLKQEAAEWKSSAGGSAALGADGDAALAGRWAVTLRGVTDEALRRAILEDPLFNAVAEEIDGHDLATNEGRSAALEAACLSGLSIFQRFFANPGLLTTKHAVFASLTLCLAELPAYFGRAQAVDLDTGEIPELREGWLFDKDQLDKLFRGKLSEVEWFNGPLGALELLNKDASDPFKNCPPDQLYTVETVLEATIPFVRATMNAAGWAAESKAGYTLAALFEKQLKHIKWIRKQGDMAVVSLLLHAHKAFLRALADCETAHLRMLSHPEPAAAKLDYLLEFNGPYDEALKEKTKGMAPMVLIRRALPELLPPSADRSLSGVRLDSAPAVTAVVPRGPGAGKGKGKDDDAKGKGKGKLPDDEIPPPGSLKGIVKWVDKTHMQLGSLNYDTAKIGKHYSLDEDHCYPVLLSIKKGGAALALCPHWGEPGHTSLASEKHVTPKEWNYTHVCAHMAEKRDGATRDRKRKRGA
;
A
#
# COMPACT_ATOMS: atom_id res chain seq x y z
N MET A 1 -28.81 9.22 -30.69
CA MET A 1 -29.22 8.74 -29.35
C MET A 1 -28.22 9.08 -28.24
N GLU A 2 -27.01 9.57 -28.55
CA GLU A 2 -25.91 9.73 -27.59
C GLU A 2 -26.15 10.74 -26.45
N LEU A 3 -27.13 11.63 -26.61
CA LEU A 3 -27.47 12.69 -25.64
C LEU A 3 -28.10 12.16 -24.35
N LEU A 4 -28.59 10.92 -24.30
CA LEU A 4 -29.18 10.32 -23.10
C LEU A 4 -28.12 9.61 -22.24
N PRO A 5 -28.23 9.65 -20.89
CA PRO A 5 -27.39 8.85 -20.00
C PRO A 5 -27.39 7.36 -20.38
N ALA A 6 -26.24 6.70 -20.26
CA ALA A 6 -26.08 5.30 -20.70
C ALA A 6 -27.09 4.34 -20.04
N ALA A 7 -27.41 4.56 -18.76
CA ALA A 7 -28.45 3.84 -18.02
C ALA A 7 -29.83 3.87 -18.67
N LEU A 8 -30.19 4.99 -19.33
CA LEU A 8 -31.46 5.15 -20.03
C LEU A 8 -31.40 4.65 -21.49
N ARG A 9 -30.22 4.21 -21.97
CA ARG A 9 -29.98 3.59 -23.28
C ARG A 9 -29.81 2.07 -23.22
N ALA A 10 -29.73 1.48 -22.02
CA ALA A 10 -29.31 0.10 -21.82
C ALA A 10 -30.28 -0.96 -22.39
N ASN A 11 -31.53 -0.59 -22.66
CA ASN A 11 -32.48 -1.40 -23.42
C ASN A 11 -32.64 -0.79 -24.82
N ALA A 12 -32.14 -1.46 -25.85
CA ALA A 12 -32.28 -1.01 -27.23
C ALA A 12 -33.76 -0.86 -27.60
N PHE A 13 -34.19 0.37 -27.88
CA PHE A 13 -35.58 0.70 -28.17
C PHE A 13 -36.10 -0.07 -29.37
N ASP A 14 -37.37 -0.47 -29.34
CA ASP A 14 -38.04 -0.97 -30.54
C ASP A 14 -38.12 0.15 -31.60
N VAL A 15 -38.26 -0.27 -32.87
CA VAL A 15 -38.22 0.63 -34.04
C VAL A 15 -39.35 1.67 -34.04
N ALA A 16 -40.50 1.38 -33.39
CA ALA A 16 -41.62 2.33 -33.26
C ALA A 16 -41.44 3.31 -32.08
N SER A 17 -40.61 2.96 -31.10
CA SER A 17 -40.21 3.82 -29.99
C SER A 17 -39.08 4.79 -30.40
N GLN A 18 -38.15 4.34 -31.25
CA GLN A 18 -36.97 5.08 -31.74
C GLN A 18 -37.28 6.50 -32.28
N GLY A 19 -38.43 6.69 -32.94
CA GLY A 19 -38.84 8.00 -33.47
C GLY A 19 -39.23 9.03 -32.39
N ARG A 20 -39.82 8.58 -31.28
CA ARG A 20 -40.11 9.44 -30.11
C ARG A 20 -38.84 9.71 -29.31
N GLU A 21 -37.98 8.71 -29.18
CA GLU A 21 -36.68 8.81 -28.52
C GLU A 21 -35.73 9.83 -29.15
N LEU A 22 -35.80 10.01 -30.48
CA LEU A 22 -35.05 11.07 -31.17
C LEU A 22 -35.52 12.48 -30.81
N VAL A 23 -36.83 12.69 -30.56
CA VAL A 23 -37.41 13.99 -30.17
C VAL A 23 -37.10 14.31 -28.70
N ASP A 24 -37.16 13.32 -27.82
CA ASP A 24 -36.84 13.49 -26.40
C ASP A 24 -35.33 13.68 -26.16
N ALA A 25 -34.47 13.02 -26.94
CA ALA A 25 -33.01 13.20 -26.85
C ALA A 25 -32.58 14.65 -27.16
N ILE A 26 -33.27 15.33 -28.09
CA ILE A 26 -33.08 16.76 -28.38
C ILE A 26 -33.53 17.64 -27.20
N SER A 27 -34.53 17.19 -26.43
CA SER A 27 -35.02 17.89 -25.24
C SER A 27 -34.13 17.71 -24.01
N TYR A 28 -33.30 16.66 -23.95
CA TYR A 28 -32.36 16.41 -22.85
C TYR A 28 -31.21 17.45 -22.80
N THR A 29 -30.85 18.06 -23.94
CA THR A 29 -29.93 19.20 -23.98
C THR A 29 -30.58 20.56 -23.62
N GLY A 30 -31.82 20.55 -23.13
CA GLY A 30 -32.59 21.75 -22.76
C GLY A 30 -32.67 22.03 -21.26
N GLU A 31 -33.68 22.82 -20.88
CA GLU A 31 -33.93 23.26 -19.50
C GLU A 31 -34.16 22.07 -18.54
N LEU A 32 -33.72 22.24 -17.28
CA LEU A 32 -33.82 21.24 -16.20
C LEU A 32 -35.20 20.56 -16.08
N ALA A 33 -36.29 21.33 -16.23
CA ALA A 33 -37.65 20.79 -16.16
C ALA A 33 -37.97 19.76 -17.26
N LYS A 34 -37.35 19.90 -18.44
CA LYS A 34 -37.49 18.97 -19.58
C LYS A 34 -36.64 17.71 -19.35
N GLN A 35 -35.41 17.87 -18.85
CA GLN A 35 -34.55 16.75 -18.42
C GLN A 35 -35.22 15.91 -17.32
N ASP A 36 -35.81 16.55 -16.32
CA ASP A 36 -36.54 15.90 -15.23
C ASP A 36 -37.77 15.14 -15.74
N ALA A 37 -38.55 15.72 -16.67
CA ALA A 37 -39.71 15.05 -17.26
C ALA A 37 -39.31 13.78 -18.05
N VAL A 38 -38.26 13.87 -18.88
CA VAL A 38 -37.70 12.73 -19.62
C VAL A 38 -37.18 11.65 -18.65
N THR A 39 -36.45 12.04 -17.61
CA THR A 39 -35.94 11.09 -16.59
C THR A 39 -37.08 10.43 -15.82
N ALA A 40 -38.09 11.19 -15.40
CA ALA A 40 -39.24 10.70 -14.63
C ALA A 40 -40.05 9.63 -15.38
N ALA A 41 -40.24 9.79 -16.70
CA ALA A 41 -40.90 8.79 -17.54
C ALA A 41 -40.12 7.47 -17.63
N ARG A 42 -38.80 7.50 -17.39
CA ARG A 42 -37.84 6.43 -17.69
C ARG A 42 -37.22 5.78 -16.45
N LEU A 43 -37.70 6.11 -15.25
CA LEU A 43 -37.27 5.51 -13.97
C LEU A 43 -37.50 3.98 -13.87
N HIS A 44 -38.16 3.36 -14.84
CA HIS A 44 -38.31 1.91 -14.94
C HIS A 44 -37.16 1.22 -15.68
N LEU A 45 -36.24 1.98 -16.31
CA LEU A 45 -35.08 1.46 -17.05
C LEU A 45 -33.79 1.45 -16.23
N ILE A 46 -33.75 2.19 -15.11
CA ILE A 46 -32.53 2.45 -14.32
C ILE A 46 -32.02 1.24 -13.52
N GLY A 47 -32.79 0.15 -13.42
CA GLY A 47 -32.56 -0.94 -12.47
C GLY A 47 -31.29 -1.78 -12.66
N ARG A 48 -30.58 -1.63 -13.78
CA ARG A 48 -29.26 -2.24 -13.97
C ARG A 48 -28.15 -1.49 -13.21
N ASP A 49 -28.21 -0.16 -13.28
CA ASP A 49 -27.13 0.71 -12.77
C ASP A 49 -27.48 1.28 -11.37
N PHE A 50 -28.77 1.34 -11.04
CA PHE A 50 -29.30 1.79 -9.75
C PHE A 50 -30.31 0.77 -9.18
N PRO A 51 -29.88 -0.46 -8.82
CA PRO A 51 -30.79 -1.53 -8.43
C PRO A 51 -31.57 -1.23 -7.14
N SER A 52 -30.97 -0.57 -6.15
CA SER A 52 -31.61 -0.28 -4.86
C SER A 52 -32.64 0.85 -4.99
N ALA A 53 -32.30 1.91 -5.72
CA ALA A 53 -33.21 2.98 -6.08
C ALA A 53 -34.35 2.46 -6.97
N HIS A 54 -34.08 1.51 -7.88
CA HIS A 54 -35.12 0.90 -8.69
C HIS A 54 -36.12 0.10 -7.86
N ASP A 55 -35.69 -0.81 -6.97
CA ASP A 55 -36.61 -1.54 -6.08
C ASP A 55 -37.41 -0.58 -5.18
N PHE A 56 -36.75 0.44 -4.64
CA PHE A 56 -37.40 1.48 -3.84
C PHE A 56 -38.47 2.24 -4.64
N LEU A 57 -38.18 2.62 -5.87
CA LEU A 57 -39.09 3.39 -6.75
C LEU A 57 -40.16 2.52 -7.41
N LEU A 58 -39.99 1.21 -7.52
CA LEU A 58 -41.07 0.29 -7.91
C LEU A 58 -42.23 0.31 -6.90
N ARG A 59 -41.94 0.57 -5.62
CA ARG A 59 -42.92 0.62 -4.53
C ARG A 59 -43.70 1.96 -4.47
N ALA A 60 -43.33 2.96 -5.26
CA ALA A 60 -44.00 4.27 -5.31
C ALA A 60 -45.06 4.34 -6.42
N SER A 61 -46.24 4.86 -6.08
CA SER A 61 -47.42 4.93 -6.96
C SER A 61 -47.32 6.02 -8.04
N GLY A 62 -46.72 5.65 -9.17
CA GLY A 62 -46.67 6.48 -10.39
C GLY A 62 -45.52 7.50 -10.41
N ALA A 63 -45.35 8.16 -11.56
CA ALA A 63 -44.16 8.97 -11.84
C ALA A 63 -43.97 10.14 -10.86
N SER A 64 -45.05 10.87 -10.51
CA SER A 64 -44.97 11.99 -9.58
C SER A 64 -44.51 11.56 -8.17
N ALA A 65 -44.99 10.43 -7.67
CA ALA A 65 -44.57 9.87 -6.39
C ALA A 65 -43.09 9.44 -6.41
N LYS A 66 -42.63 8.83 -7.51
CA LYS A 66 -41.22 8.47 -7.73
C LYS A 66 -40.31 9.70 -7.75
N VAL A 67 -40.65 10.75 -8.51
CA VAL A 67 -39.92 12.03 -8.55
C VAL A 67 -39.85 12.66 -7.16
N SER A 68 -40.97 12.67 -6.44
CA SER A 68 -41.07 13.24 -5.10
C SER A 68 -40.21 12.48 -4.10
N ALA A 69 -40.17 11.14 -4.17
CA ALA A 69 -39.31 10.29 -3.36
C ALA A 69 -37.82 10.53 -3.66
N ILE A 70 -37.44 10.65 -4.94
CA ILE A 70 -36.06 10.99 -5.36
C ILE A 70 -35.66 12.34 -4.77
N ARG A 71 -36.43 13.40 -5.03
CA ARG A 71 -36.14 14.76 -4.55
C ARG A 71 -36.15 14.86 -3.02
N ALA A 72 -36.88 13.99 -2.32
CA ALA A 72 -36.91 13.93 -0.87
C ALA A 72 -35.72 13.18 -0.25
N LEU A 73 -35.10 12.24 -0.97
CA LEU A 73 -33.95 11.44 -0.49
C LEU A 73 -32.59 11.99 -0.92
N ALA A 74 -32.48 12.61 -2.11
CA ALA A 74 -31.21 13.14 -2.62
C ALA A 74 -30.45 14.06 -1.62
N PRO A 75 -31.09 14.92 -0.81
CA PRO A 75 -30.41 15.74 0.21
C PRO A 75 -29.73 14.96 1.35
N LEU A 76 -29.96 13.65 1.47
CA LEU A 76 -29.28 12.77 2.43
C LEU A 76 -27.93 12.26 1.90
N GLY A 77 -27.72 12.29 0.58
CA GLY A 77 -26.48 11.85 -0.06
C GLY A 77 -25.33 12.83 0.15
N LEU A 78 -24.11 12.29 0.26
CA LEU A 78 -22.91 13.12 0.33
C LEU A 78 -22.69 13.85 -0.99
N ALA A 79 -22.37 15.15 -0.91
CA ALA A 79 -22.16 16.06 -2.03
C ALA A 79 -23.39 16.44 -2.89
N TYR A 80 -24.63 16.20 -2.43
CA TYR A 80 -25.84 16.74 -3.06
C TYR A 80 -25.76 18.28 -3.25
N ARG A 81 -26.21 18.75 -4.42
CA ARG A 81 -26.36 20.18 -4.73
C ARG A 81 -27.82 20.48 -5.06
N ALA A 82 -28.37 21.53 -4.47
CA ALA A 82 -29.72 21.96 -4.79
C ALA A 82 -29.85 22.34 -6.28
N GLY A 83 -30.87 21.82 -6.96
CA GLY A 83 -31.13 22.10 -8.38
C GLY A 83 -30.38 21.20 -9.38
N CYS A 84 -29.74 20.11 -8.96
CA CYS A 84 -29.22 19.12 -9.90
C CYS A 84 -30.36 18.41 -10.68
N PRO A 85 -30.10 17.83 -11.85
CA PRO A 85 -31.04 16.95 -12.57
C PRO A 85 -31.57 15.78 -11.73
N LEU A 86 -32.75 15.28 -12.08
CA LEU A 86 -33.31 14.07 -11.46
C LEU A 86 -32.43 12.83 -11.65
N PHE A 87 -31.62 12.79 -12.71
CA PHE A 87 -30.67 11.70 -12.96
C PHE A 87 -29.53 11.71 -11.94
N ASP A 88 -28.81 12.83 -11.79
CA ASP A 88 -27.77 13.03 -10.77
C ASP A 88 -28.28 12.75 -9.34
N CYS A 89 -29.58 12.95 -9.08
CA CYS A 89 -30.17 12.58 -7.80
C CYS A 89 -30.08 11.07 -7.50
N LEU A 90 -30.10 10.21 -8.52
CA LEU A 90 -30.00 8.75 -8.35
C LEU A 90 -28.62 8.34 -7.81
N ASP A 91 -27.54 8.95 -8.31
CA ASP A 91 -26.16 8.75 -7.83
C ASP A 91 -26.01 9.06 -6.34
N PHE A 92 -26.74 10.06 -5.84
CA PHE A 92 -26.73 10.41 -4.41
C PHE A 92 -27.61 9.51 -3.54
N ILE A 93 -28.59 8.82 -4.12
CA ILE A 93 -29.59 8.03 -3.39
C ILE A 93 -29.22 6.55 -3.32
N GLU A 94 -28.65 5.98 -4.38
CA GLU A 94 -28.27 4.57 -4.43
C GLU A 94 -27.37 4.17 -3.23
N PRO A 95 -26.30 4.93 -2.86
CA PRO A 95 -25.48 4.60 -1.69
C PRO A 95 -26.23 4.75 -0.36
N VAL A 96 -27.21 5.66 -0.27
CA VAL A 96 -28.04 5.85 0.93
C VAL A 96 -28.95 4.64 1.10
N LEU A 97 -29.64 4.21 0.05
CA LEU A 97 -30.53 3.05 0.11
C LEU A 97 -29.75 1.75 0.40
N LEU A 98 -28.56 1.57 -0.21
CA LEU A 98 -27.66 0.45 0.08
C LEU A 98 -27.24 0.42 1.56
N LYS A 99 -26.83 1.56 2.13
CA LYS A 99 -26.42 1.66 3.54
C LYS A 99 -27.55 1.31 4.51
N HIS A 100 -28.80 1.61 4.14
CA HIS A 100 -29.98 1.43 4.97
C HIS A 100 -30.85 0.22 4.55
N ALA A 101 -30.29 -0.72 3.78
CA ALA A 101 -31.01 -1.89 3.23
C ALA A 101 -31.73 -2.74 4.29
N SER A 102 -31.16 -2.89 5.49
CA SER A 102 -31.77 -3.62 6.61
C SER A 102 -33.02 -2.93 7.17
N LEU A 103 -33.03 -1.59 7.27
CA LEU A 103 -34.22 -0.81 7.63
C LEU A 103 -35.29 -0.90 6.53
N LEU A 104 -34.89 -0.82 5.26
CA LEU A 104 -35.80 -0.94 4.11
C LEU A 104 -36.54 -2.28 4.15
N THR A 105 -35.83 -3.41 4.31
CA THR A 105 -36.43 -4.75 4.44
C THR A 105 -37.44 -4.81 5.59
N GLN A 106 -37.09 -4.28 6.77
CA GLN A 106 -38.01 -4.27 7.93
C GLN A 106 -39.25 -3.39 7.69
N SER A 107 -39.08 -2.26 7.01
CA SER A 107 -40.17 -1.33 6.67
C SER A 107 -41.14 -1.92 5.66
N TRP A 108 -40.62 -2.61 4.64
CA TRP A 108 -41.45 -3.32 3.65
C TRP A 108 -42.18 -4.52 4.25
N ASN A 109 -41.55 -5.28 5.14
CA ASN A 109 -42.20 -6.37 5.87
C ASN A 109 -43.34 -5.89 6.79
N LYS A 110 -43.33 -4.60 7.19
CA LYS A 110 -44.42 -3.94 7.93
C LYS A 110 -45.49 -3.30 7.03
N GLY A 111 -45.33 -3.37 5.70
CA GLY A 111 -46.29 -2.79 4.74
C GLY A 111 -46.29 -1.26 4.68
N LEU A 112 -45.22 -0.60 5.13
CA LEU A 112 -45.13 0.87 5.16
C LEU A 112 -45.10 1.46 3.75
N ALA A 113 -45.75 2.61 3.57
CA ALA A 113 -45.73 3.36 2.33
C ALA A 113 -44.38 4.06 2.10
N VAL A 114 -43.99 4.27 0.84
CA VAL A 114 -42.71 4.91 0.48
C VAL A 114 -42.49 6.25 1.19
N VAL A 115 -43.53 7.08 1.33
CA VAL A 115 -43.44 8.38 2.03
C VAL A 115 -43.08 8.22 3.51
N GLU A 116 -43.60 7.19 4.17
CA GLU A 116 -43.31 6.88 5.58
C GLU A 116 -41.85 6.41 5.72
N VAL A 117 -41.38 5.57 4.79
CA VAL A 117 -39.99 5.08 4.78
C VAL A 117 -38.99 6.19 4.45
N VAL A 118 -39.32 7.14 3.57
CA VAL A 118 -38.52 8.36 3.36
C VAL A 118 -38.41 9.17 4.66
N ASN A 119 -39.46 9.25 5.46
CA ASN A 119 -39.42 9.97 6.74
C ASN A 119 -38.61 9.22 7.80
N LEU A 120 -38.71 7.88 7.87
CA LEU A 120 -37.86 7.05 8.72
C LEU A 120 -36.37 7.18 8.36
N LEU A 121 -36.02 7.15 7.07
CA LEU A 121 -34.65 7.35 6.60
C LEU A 121 -34.12 8.75 6.96
N LYS A 122 -34.96 9.80 6.92
CA LYS A 122 -34.59 11.15 7.36
C LYS A 122 -34.37 11.23 8.87
N GLN A 123 -35.20 10.55 9.66
CA GLN A 123 -35.05 10.47 11.12
C GLN A 123 -33.78 9.70 11.49
N GLU A 124 -33.56 8.53 10.92
CA GLU A 124 -32.34 7.75 11.12
C GLU A 124 -31.09 8.55 10.71
N ALA A 125 -31.09 9.20 9.53
CA ALA A 125 -29.96 10.04 9.11
C ALA A 125 -29.68 11.23 10.05
N ALA A 126 -30.70 11.76 10.74
CA ALA A 126 -30.56 12.80 11.74
C ALA A 126 -30.02 12.25 13.08
N GLU A 127 -30.49 11.08 13.51
CA GLU A 127 -30.02 10.38 14.72
C GLU A 127 -28.58 9.85 14.57
N TRP A 128 -28.20 9.39 13.38
CA TRP A 128 -26.81 9.06 13.06
C TRP A 128 -25.91 10.30 13.09
N LYS A 129 -26.40 11.48 12.69
CA LYS A 129 -25.65 12.75 12.82
C LYS A 129 -25.48 13.19 14.28
N SER A 130 -26.44 12.94 15.16
CA SER A 130 -26.31 13.29 16.58
C SER A 130 -25.44 12.30 17.36
N SER A 131 -25.46 11.01 17.01
CA SER A 131 -24.63 9.96 17.63
C SER A 131 -23.19 9.87 17.07
N ALA A 132 -22.94 10.30 15.84
CA ALA A 132 -21.59 10.36 15.25
C ALA A 132 -20.62 11.30 16.00
N GLY A 133 -21.12 12.21 16.85
CA GLY A 133 -20.28 13.07 17.71
C GLY A 133 -19.47 12.32 18.78
N GLY A 134 -19.75 11.04 19.04
CA GLY A 134 -19.14 10.27 20.13
C GLY A 134 -18.18 9.13 19.74
N SER A 135 -18.30 8.52 18.54
CA SER A 135 -17.65 7.22 18.28
C SER A 135 -17.14 6.97 16.84
N ALA A 136 -17.28 7.91 15.91
CA ALA A 136 -16.97 7.66 14.49
C ALA A 136 -15.47 7.85 14.08
N ALA A 137 -14.59 8.27 14.99
CA ALA A 137 -13.29 8.84 14.65
C ALA A 137 -12.10 7.86 14.46
N LEU A 138 -12.31 6.53 14.53
CA LEU A 138 -11.19 5.55 14.64
C LEU A 138 -11.36 4.24 13.83
N GLY A 139 -12.16 4.22 12.75
CA GLY A 139 -12.35 2.99 11.96
C GLY A 139 -12.51 3.18 10.45
N ALA A 140 -13.60 3.79 10.00
CA ALA A 140 -13.98 3.80 8.58
C ALA A 140 -13.34 4.93 7.75
N ASP A 141 -13.08 6.09 8.37
CA ASP A 141 -12.47 7.24 7.67
C ASP A 141 -11.00 6.98 7.29
N GLY A 142 -10.34 5.98 7.87
CA GLY A 142 -8.99 5.57 7.48
C GLY A 142 -8.95 5.06 6.04
N ASP A 143 -9.64 3.94 5.77
CA ASP A 143 -9.65 3.32 4.45
C ASP A 143 -10.45 4.11 3.42
N ALA A 144 -11.52 4.81 3.81
CA ALA A 144 -12.28 5.65 2.88
C ALA A 144 -11.49 6.92 2.47
N ALA A 145 -10.73 7.55 3.37
CA ALA A 145 -9.87 8.69 3.02
C ALA A 145 -8.56 8.26 2.32
N LEU A 146 -8.08 7.04 2.57
CA LEU A 146 -6.99 6.42 1.81
C LEU A 146 -7.46 5.93 0.42
N ALA A 147 -8.71 5.51 0.24
CA ALA A 147 -9.26 5.29 -1.11
C ALA A 147 -9.46 6.65 -1.83
N GLY A 148 -10.02 7.64 -1.14
CA GLY A 148 -10.33 8.96 -1.70
C GLY A 148 -9.13 9.84 -2.08
N ARG A 149 -7.93 9.57 -1.57
CA ARG A 149 -6.70 10.28 -1.96
C ARG A 149 -6.03 9.75 -3.24
N TRP A 150 -6.29 8.49 -3.61
CA TRP A 150 -5.53 7.76 -4.62
C TRP A 150 -6.40 7.20 -5.75
N ALA A 151 -7.70 7.49 -5.72
CA ALA A 151 -8.58 7.27 -6.87
C ALA A 151 -8.20 8.23 -8.01
N VAL A 152 -7.75 7.68 -9.14
CA VAL A 152 -7.72 8.42 -10.41
C VAL A 152 -9.14 8.86 -10.72
N THR A 153 -9.32 10.14 -11.07
CA THR A 153 -10.62 10.74 -11.38
C THR A 153 -10.49 11.75 -12.52
N LEU A 154 -11.59 12.05 -13.19
CA LEU A 154 -11.68 13.15 -14.16
C LEU A 154 -11.96 14.51 -13.48
N ARG A 155 -11.81 14.63 -12.15
CA ARG A 155 -12.10 15.87 -11.43
C ARG A 155 -11.11 16.96 -11.85
N GLY A 156 -11.62 18.00 -12.50
CA GLY A 156 -10.80 19.12 -13.01
C GLY A 156 -10.34 18.95 -14.46
N VAL A 157 -10.62 17.81 -15.09
CA VAL A 157 -10.53 17.66 -16.55
C VAL A 157 -11.82 18.20 -17.16
N THR A 158 -11.73 19.09 -18.15
CA THR A 158 -12.89 19.60 -18.88
C THR A 158 -13.25 18.70 -20.06
N ASP A 159 -14.50 18.75 -20.53
CA ASP A 159 -14.89 18.02 -21.74
C ASP A 159 -14.04 18.44 -22.97
N GLU A 160 -13.59 19.69 -23.02
CA GLU A 160 -12.68 20.21 -24.05
C GLU A 160 -11.25 19.64 -23.95
N ALA A 161 -10.76 19.34 -22.75
CA ALA A 161 -9.49 18.66 -22.54
C ALA A 161 -9.58 17.15 -22.87
N LEU A 162 -10.72 16.51 -22.58
CA LEU A 162 -10.99 15.14 -23.03
C LEU A 162 -11.11 15.08 -24.56
N ARG A 163 -11.83 16.02 -25.17
CA ARG A 163 -11.96 16.15 -26.63
C ARG A 163 -10.60 16.24 -27.29
N ARG A 164 -9.71 17.13 -26.81
CA ARG A 164 -8.34 17.24 -27.35
C ARG A 164 -7.52 15.97 -27.18
N ALA A 165 -7.65 15.25 -26.07
CA ALA A 165 -6.91 14.02 -25.81
C ALA A 165 -7.45 12.74 -26.53
N ILE A 166 -8.69 12.76 -27.01
CA ILE A 166 -9.40 11.56 -27.53
C ILE A 166 -9.86 11.71 -28.98
N LEU A 167 -10.08 12.93 -29.49
CA LEU A 167 -10.60 13.15 -30.84
C LEU A 167 -9.66 13.99 -31.71
N GLU A 168 -8.92 14.92 -31.11
CA GLU A 168 -8.08 15.89 -31.85
C GLU A 168 -6.59 15.54 -31.83
N ASP A 169 -6.16 14.58 -30.99
CA ASP A 169 -4.80 14.04 -30.98
C ASP A 169 -4.63 13.00 -32.10
N PRO A 170 -3.78 13.27 -33.12
CA PRO A 170 -3.58 12.35 -34.23
C PRO A 170 -2.90 11.04 -33.81
N LEU A 171 -2.11 11.03 -32.73
CA LEU A 171 -1.48 9.82 -32.20
C LEU A 171 -2.53 8.91 -31.53
N PHE A 172 -3.51 9.51 -30.83
CA PHE A 172 -4.63 8.74 -30.27
C PHE A 172 -5.45 8.08 -31.38
N ASN A 173 -5.77 8.82 -32.44
CA ASN A 173 -6.53 8.28 -33.57
C ASN A 173 -5.80 7.13 -34.26
N ALA A 174 -4.49 7.24 -34.51
CA ALA A 174 -3.69 6.16 -35.08
C ALA A 174 -3.67 4.89 -34.20
N VAL A 175 -3.48 5.04 -32.89
CA VAL A 175 -3.50 3.92 -31.93
C VAL A 175 -4.90 3.32 -31.81
N ALA A 176 -5.96 4.11 -31.93
CA ALA A 176 -7.32 3.61 -31.94
C ALA A 176 -7.64 2.79 -33.20
N GLU A 177 -7.16 3.19 -34.38
CA GLU A 177 -7.25 2.42 -35.63
C GLU A 177 -6.45 1.11 -35.54
N GLU A 178 -5.25 1.13 -34.95
CA GLU A 178 -4.43 -0.07 -34.71
C GLU A 178 -5.15 -1.08 -33.80
N ILE A 179 -5.72 -0.62 -32.69
CA ILE A 179 -6.46 -1.46 -31.73
C ILE A 179 -7.74 -2.05 -32.35
N ASP A 180 -8.44 -1.32 -33.21
CA ASP A 180 -9.64 -1.81 -33.92
C ASP A 180 -9.29 -2.87 -34.98
N GLY A 181 -8.04 -2.87 -35.48
CA GLY A 181 -7.52 -3.86 -36.42
C GLY A 181 -7.17 -5.23 -35.82
N HIS A 182 -7.20 -5.40 -34.49
CA HIS A 182 -6.84 -6.65 -33.82
C HIS A 182 -8.04 -7.56 -33.50
N ASP A 183 -7.87 -8.88 -33.69
CA ASP A 183 -8.90 -9.86 -33.30
C ASP A 183 -8.92 -10.12 -31.79
N LEU A 184 -9.78 -9.37 -31.09
CA LEU A 184 -9.95 -9.44 -29.64
C LEU A 184 -10.59 -10.77 -29.15
N ALA A 185 -11.05 -11.65 -30.04
CA ALA A 185 -11.44 -13.01 -29.65
C ALA A 185 -10.22 -13.84 -29.20
N THR A 186 -9.04 -13.55 -29.75
CA THR A 186 -7.78 -14.26 -29.44
C THR A 186 -7.01 -13.61 -28.28
N ASN A 187 -6.24 -14.41 -27.53
CA ASN A 187 -5.32 -13.89 -26.50
C ASN A 187 -4.21 -13.01 -27.11
N GLU A 188 -3.76 -13.38 -28.31
CA GLU A 188 -2.73 -12.66 -29.08
C GLU A 188 -3.23 -11.28 -29.53
N GLY A 189 -4.43 -11.20 -30.12
CA GLY A 189 -5.03 -9.92 -30.53
C GLY A 189 -5.36 -9.01 -29.35
N ARG A 190 -5.87 -9.55 -28.23
CA ARG A 190 -6.03 -8.76 -26.98
C ARG A 190 -4.69 -8.28 -26.43
N SER A 191 -3.64 -9.09 -26.55
CA SER A 191 -2.29 -8.70 -26.13
C SER A 191 -1.71 -7.57 -26.98
N ALA A 192 -1.85 -7.66 -28.31
CA ALA A 192 -1.39 -6.63 -29.23
C ALA A 192 -2.14 -5.30 -29.01
N ALA A 193 -3.46 -5.35 -28.76
CA ALA A 193 -4.24 -4.18 -28.39
C ALA A 193 -3.77 -3.51 -27.09
N LEU A 194 -3.38 -4.29 -26.08
CA LEU A 194 -2.77 -3.76 -24.85
C LEU A 194 -1.40 -3.15 -25.12
N GLU A 195 -0.58 -3.79 -25.95
CA GLU A 195 0.75 -3.31 -26.34
C GLU A 195 0.67 -1.95 -27.04
N ALA A 196 -0.16 -1.82 -28.09
CA ALA A 196 -0.39 -0.55 -28.78
C ALA A 196 -0.84 0.57 -27.82
N ALA A 197 -1.79 0.27 -26.93
CA ALA A 197 -2.28 1.22 -25.94
C ALA A 197 -1.20 1.63 -24.92
N CYS A 198 -0.42 0.69 -24.39
CA CYS A 198 0.64 0.96 -23.43
C CYS A 198 1.80 1.75 -24.06
N LEU A 199 2.31 1.28 -25.20
CA LEU A 199 3.48 1.85 -25.89
C LEU A 199 3.21 3.19 -26.59
N SER A 200 1.94 3.58 -26.75
CA SER A 200 1.53 4.89 -27.28
C SER A 200 2.16 6.11 -26.58
N GLY A 201 2.56 5.98 -25.31
CA GLY A 201 3.03 7.09 -24.48
C GLY A 201 1.97 8.12 -24.12
N LEU A 202 0.70 7.91 -24.49
CA LEU A 202 -0.41 8.84 -24.21
C LEU A 202 -0.96 8.64 -22.79
N SER A 203 -0.99 9.71 -22.00
CA SER A 203 -1.46 9.63 -20.60
C SER A 203 -2.92 9.18 -20.45
N ILE A 204 -3.74 9.33 -21.50
CA ILE A 204 -5.15 8.96 -21.46
C ILE A 204 -5.33 7.42 -21.38
N PHE A 205 -4.46 6.63 -22.01
CA PHE A 205 -4.45 5.17 -21.84
C PHE A 205 -3.94 4.77 -20.46
N GLN A 206 -2.92 5.45 -19.92
CA GLN A 206 -2.44 5.22 -18.55
C GLN A 206 -3.54 5.48 -17.50
N ARG A 207 -4.34 6.54 -17.68
CA ARG A 207 -5.55 6.80 -16.85
C ARG A 207 -6.63 5.75 -17.01
N PHE A 208 -6.82 5.22 -18.22
CA PHE A 208 -7.73 4.11 -18.45
C PHE A 208 -7.28 2.86 -17.69
N PHE A 209 -6.02 2.45 -17.78
CA PHE A 209 -5.53 1.29 -17.03
C PHE A 209 -5.62 1.47 -15.51
N ALA A 210 -5.41 2.70 -15.01
CA ALA A 210 -5.54 3.02 -13.60
C ALA A 210 -6.99 3.03 -13.07
N ASN A 211 -7.97 3.38 -13.91
CA ASN A 211 -9.39 3.35 -13.57
C ASN A 211 -10.27 3.24 -14.85
N PRO A 212 -10.51 2.02 -15.37
CA PRO A 212 -11.15 1.81 -16.68
C PRO A 212 -12.52 2.47 -16.79
N GLY A 213 -13.33 2.36 -15.74
CA GLY A 213 -14.72 2.82 -15.72
C GLY A 213 -14.91 4.33 -15.97
N LEU A 214 -13.86 5.14 -15.82
CA LEU A 214 -13.91 6.57 -16.18
C LEU A 214 -14.00 6.81 -17.68
N LEU A 215 -13.38 5.93 -18.48
CA LEU A 215 -13.10 6.15 -19.89
C LEU A 215 -13.73 5.10 -20.82
N THR A 216 -14.13 3.93 -20.31
CA THR A 216 -14.87 2.88 -21.07
C THR A 216 -16.06 3.44 -21.88
N THR A 217 -16.73 4.50 -21.39
CA THR A 217 -17.89 5.12 -22.06
C THR A 217 -17.56 6.34 -22.93
N LYS A 218 -16.28 6.71 -23.04
CA LYS A 218 -15.82 7.96 -23.71
C LYS A 218 -15.30 7.76 -25.14
N HIS A 219 -14.84 6.55 -25.49
CA HIS A 219 -14.44 6.18 -26.85
C HIS A 219 -14.57 4.67 -27.06
N ALA A 220 -14.82 4.24 -28.31
CA ALA A 220 -14.96 2.81 -28.64
C ALA A 220 -13.70 2.00 -28.25
N VAL A 221 -12.51 2.56 -28.48
CA VAL A 221 -11.23 1.92 -28.11
C VAL A 221 -11.14 1.55 -26.63
N PHE A 222 -11.72 2.34 -25.71
CA PHE A 222 -11.71 2.02 -24.28
C PHE A 222 -12.69 0.89 -23.93
N ALA A 223 -13.77 0.72 -24.69
CA ALA A 223 -14.63 -0.45 -24.58
C ALA A 223 -13.91 -1.71 -25.06
N SER A 224 -13.23 -1.65 -26.22
CA SER A 224 -12.36 -2.72 -26.73
C SER A 224 -11.26 -3.12 -25.74
N LEU A 225 -10.52 -2.14 -25.21
CA LEU A 225 -9.49 -2.39 -24.19
C LEU A 225 -10.06 -2.92 -22.87
N THR A 226 -11.32 -2.62 -22.52
CA THR A 226 -11.96 -3.19 -21.32
C THR A 226 -12.10 -4.72 -21.44
N LEU A 227 -12.34 -5.25 -22.65
CA LEU A 227 -12.32 -6.70 -22.92
C LEU A 227 -10.91 -7.30 -22.81
N CYS A 228 -9.87 -6.49 -23.00
CA CYS A 228 -8.48 -6.90 -22.99
C CYS A 228 -7.86 -6.96 -21.58
N LEU A 229 -8.44 -6.29 -20.58
CA LEU A 229 -7.87 -6.17 -19.22
C LEU A 229 -7.55 -7.51 -18.52
N ALA A 230 -8.24 -8.60 -18.89
CA ALA A 230 -7.94 -9.94 -18.36
C ALA A 230 -6.59 -10.51 -18.84
N GLU A 231 -6.08 -10.03 -19.98
CA GLU A 231 -4.81 -10.44 -20.59
C GLU A 231 -3.61 -9.61 -20.08
N LEU A 232 -3.86 -8.51 -19.37
CA LEU A 232 -2.83 -7.60 -18.85
C LEU A 232 -1.74 -8.30 -18.00
N PRO A 233 -2.06 -9.26 -17.10
CA PRO A 233 -1.07 -10.10 -16.42
C PRO A 233 -0.15 -10.87 -17.37
N ALA A 234 -0.67 -11.41 -18.48
CA ALA A 234 0.09 -12.20 -19.43
C ALA A 234 0.94 -11.33 -20.36
N TYR A 235 0.44 -10.15 -20.76
CA TYR A 235 1.20 -9.16 -21.53
C TYR A 235 2.46 -8.71 -20.76
N PHE A 236 2.30 -8.23 -19.52
CA PHE A 236 3.42 -7.84 -18.67
C PHE A 236 4.30 -9.03 -18.29
N GLY A 237 3.71 -10.20 -18.05
CA GLY A 237 4.43 -11.42 -17.75
C GLY A 237 5.40 -11.81 -18.87
N ARG A 238 4.95 -11.86 -20.13
CA ARG A 238 5.83 -12.15 -21.27
C ARG A 238 6.99 -11.16 -21.36
N ALA A 239 6.74 -9.86 -21.19
CA ALA A 239 7.80 -8.85 -21.22
C ALA A 239 8.84 -9.02 -20.10
N GLN A 240 8.42 -9.47 -18.91
CA GLN A 240 9.32 -9.79 -17.79
C GLN A 240 10.09 -11.11 -17.98
N ALA A 241 9.47 -12.10 -18.64
CA ALA A 241 10.00 -13.44 -18.79
C ALA A 241 11.14 -13.56 -19.82
N VAL A 242 11.20 -12.63 -20.79
CA VAL A 242 12.26 -12.58 -21.80
C VAL A 242 13.64 -12.59 -21.15
N ASP A 243 14.49 -13.51 -21.61
CA ASP A 243 15.90 -13.51 -21.27
C ASP A 243 16.63 -12.37 -21.99
N LEU A 244 17.46 -11.63 -21.26
CA LEU A 244 18.09 -10.42 -21.78
C LEU A 244 19.28 -10.70 -22.72
N ASP A 245 19.87 -11.90 -22.66
CA ASP A 245 21.02 -12.25 -23.48
C ASP A 245 20.59 -12.91 -24.81
N THR A 246 19.49 -13.68 -24.80
CA THR A 246 18.94 -14.33 -26.01
C THR A 246 17.81 -13.55 -26.68
N GLY A 247 17.04 -12.76 -25.93
CA GLY A 247 15.81 -12.11 -26.41
C GLY A 247 14.60 -13.03 -26.52
N GLU A 248 14.73 -14.29 -26.12
CA GLU A 248 13.67 -15.31 -26.17
C GLU A 248 13.07 -15.57 -24.77
N ILE A 249 11.91 -16.22 -24.70
CA ILE A 249 11.32 -16.66 -23.42
C ILE A 249 11.73 -18.13 -23.17
N PRO A 250 12.52 -18.43 -22.13
CA PRO A 250 12.85 -19.81 -21.75
C PRO A 250 11.61 -20.63 -21.38
N GLU A 251 11.59 -21.93 -21.71
CA GLU A 251 10.51 -22.87 -21.38
C GLU A 251 10.12 -22.83 -19.87
N LEU A 252 11.10 -22.68 -18.98
CA LEU A 252 10.88 -22.60 -17.53
C LEU A 252 10.11 -21.34 -17.07
N ARG A 253 10.10 -20.30 -17.91
CA ARG A 253 9.38 -19.04 -17.72
C ARG A 253 8.14 -18.92 -18.62
N GLU A 254 7.83 -19.95 -19.42
CA GLU A 254 6.61 -19.99 -20.22
C GLU A 254 5.38 -19.93 -19.31
N GLY A 255 4.37 -19.14 -19.71
CA GLY A 255 3.18 -18.91 -18.89
C GLY A 255 3.43 -18.05 -17.64
N TRP A 256 4.59 -17.39 -17.50
CA TRP A 256 4.78 -16.38 -16.47
C TRP A 256 3.76 -15.24 -16.63
N LEU A 257 3.13 -14.87 -15.52
CA LEU A 257 2.18 -13.78 -15.41
C LEU A 257 2.76 -12.76 -14.44
N PHE A 258 2.47 -11.47 -14.63
CA PHE A 258 2.70 -10.48 -13.57
C PHE A 258 1.45 -10.39 -12.67
N ASP A 259 1.64 -10.32 -11.35
CA ASP A 259 0.51 -10.31 -10.41
C ASP A 259 -0.47 -9.15 -10.64
N LYS A 260 -1.76 -9.46 -10.56
CA LYS A 260 -2.84 -8.52 -10.88
C LYS A 260 -2.95 -7.38 -9.88
N ASP A 261 -2.72 -7.63 -8.60
CA ASP A 261 -2.79 -6.60 -7.56
C ASP A 261 -1.54 -5.71 -7.61
N GLN A 262 -0.38 -6.27 -7.97
CA GLN A 262 0.83 -5.48 -8.28
C GLN A 262 0.64 -4.61 -9.54
N LEU A 263 -0.06 -5.10 -10.57
CA LEU A 263 -0.44 -4.32 -11.77
C LEU A 263 -1.41 -3.18 -11.44
N ASP A 264 -2.44 -3.42 -10.62
CA ASP A 264 -3.37 -2.36 -10.19
C ASP A 264 -2.64 -1.26 -9.42
N LYS A 265 -1.73 -1.64 -8.50
CA LYS A 265 -0.84 -0.68 -7.80
C LYS A 265 0.04 0.10 -8.78
N LEU A 266 0.65 -0.57 -9.76
CA LEU A 266 1.53 0.05 -10.77
C LEU A 266 0.79 1.18 -11.50
N PHE A 267 -0.36 0.88 -12.11
CA PHE A 267 -1.11 1.86 -12.90
C PHE A 267 -1.77 2.94 -12.04
N ARG A 268 -2.13 2.65 -10.78
CA ARG A 268 -2.57 3.69 -9.82
C ARG A 268 -1.42 4.54 -9.26
N GLY A 269 -0.18 4.31 -9.69
CA GLY A 269 1.00 5.05 -9.25
C GLY A 269 1.45 4.74 -7.82
N LYS A 270 1.00 3.64 -7.21
CA LYS A 270 1.38 3.17 -5.85
C LYS A 270 2.72 2.42 -5.85
N LEU A 271 3.75 3.02 -6.46
CA LEU A 271 5.05 2.41 -6.75
C LEU A 271 5.83 1.95 -5.50
N SER A 272 5.51 2.47 -4.31
CA SER A 272 6.10 2.04 -3.03
C SER A 272 5.37 0.84 -2.39
N GLU A 273 4.12 0.59 -2.79
CA GLU A 273 3.34 -0.60 -2.40
C GLU A 273 3.57 -1.80 -3.33
N VAL A 274 4.26 -1.59 -4.46
CA VAL A 274 4.62 -2.67 -5.41
C VAL A 274 5.78 -3.49 -4.84
N GLU A 275 5.60 -4.80 -4.75
CA GLU A 275 6.56 -5.74 -4.17
C GLU A 275 7.57 -6.28 -5.20
N TRP A 276 8.39 -5.37 -5.74
CA TRP A 276 9.30 -5.60 -6.88
C TRP A 276 10.19 -6.86 -6.84
N PHE A 277 10.54 -7.35 -5.64
CA PHE A 277 11.43 -8.51 -5.47
C PHE A 277 10.75 -9.71 -4.79
N ASN A 278 10.34 -9.56 -3.53
CA ASN A 278 9.77 -10.63 -2.71
C ASN A 278 8.31 -11.01 -3.05
N GLY A 279 7.61 -10.18 -3.82
CA GLY A 279 6.17 -10.33 -4.02
C GLY A 279 5.80 -11.61 -4.77
N PRO A 280 4.52 -12.03 -4.70
CA PRO A 280 4.01 -13.07 -5.60
C PRO A 280 4.23 -12.60 -7.04
N LEU A 281 4.82 -13.46 -7.88
CA LEU A 281 5.19 -13.13 -9.25
C LEU A 281 6.12 -11.89 -9.36
N GLY A 282 6.97 -11.69 -8.34
CA GLY A 282 8.04 -10.70 -8.32
C GLY A 282 9.39 -11.25 -8.83
N ALA A 283 10.41 -10.39 -8.88
CA ALA A 283 11.72 -10.74 -9.45
C ALA A 283 12.41 -11.95 -8.79
N LEU A 284 12.17 -12.22 -7.50
CA LEU A 284 12.72 -13.39 -6.80
C LEU A 284 12.10 -14.69 -7.32
N GLU A 285 10.80 -14.73 -7.54
CA GLU A 285 10.11 -15.94 -8.00
C GLU A 285 10.46 -16.24 -9.47
N LEU A 286 10.63 -15.20 -10.29
CA LEU A 286 11.14 -15.35 -11.66
C LEU A 286 12.56 -15.92 -11.66
N LEU A 287 13.46 -15.36 -10.85
CA LEU A 287 14.84 -15.85 -10.72
C LEU A 287 14.90 -17.28 -10.15
N ASN A 288 13.92 -17.68 -9.32
CA ASN A 288 13.78 -19.04 -8.83
C ASN A 288 13.30 -20.05 -9.88
N LYS A 289 12.82 -19.63 -11.06
CA LYS A 289 12.50 -20.56 -12.17
C LYS A 289 13.74 -21.19 -12.80
N ASP A 290 14.82 -20.41 -12.90
CA ASP A 290 16.07 -20.83 -13.53
C ASP A 290 17.10 -21.35 -12.51
N ALA A 291 16.83 -21.16 -11.22
CA ALA A 291 17.72 -21.58 -10.14
C ALA A 291 17.60 -23.08 -9.84
N SER A 292 18.74 -23.78 -9.74
CA SER A 292 18.79 -25.18 -9.34
C SER A 292 18.31 -25.41 -7.90
N ASP A 293 18.53 -24.43 -7.02
CA ASP A 293 18.06 -24.38 -5.64
C ASP A 293 17.31 -23.05 -5.42
N PRO A 294 16.07 -23.05 -4.90
CA PRO A 294 15.29 -21.82 -4.76
C PRO A 294 15.83 -20.92 -3.63
N PHE A 295 16.03 -19.65 -3.98
CA PHE A 295 16.39 -18.58 -3.05
C PHE A 295 15.20 -18.20 -2.16
N LYS A 296 15.51 -17.82 -0.91
CA LYS A 296 14.52 -17.40 0.10
C LYS A 296 14.31 -15.89 0.07
N ASN A 297 13.12 -15.46 0.51
CA ASN A 297 12.75 -14.05 0.62
C ASN A 297 13.80 -13.22 1.36
N CYS A 298 14.11 -12.05 0.80
CA CYS A 298 15.00 -11.07 1.40
C CYS A 298 14.28 -10.38 2.59
N PRO A 299 14.96 -10.11 3.73
CA PRO A 299 14.38 -9.29 4.78
C PRO A 299 13.94 -7.90 4.26
N PRO A 300 12.80 -7.33 4.69
CA PRO A 300 12.30 -6.07 4.15
C PRO A 300 13.27 -4.88 4.24
N ASP A 301 14.08 -4.81 5.30
CA ASP A 301 15.13 -3.81 5.53
C ASP A 301 16.36 -3.97 4.60
N GLN A 302 16.46 -5.13 3.92
CA GLN A 302 17.57 -5.50 3.06
C GLN A 302 17.27 -5.35 1.56
N LEU A 303 15.98 -5.29 1.18
CA LEU A 303 15.50 -5.19 -0.21
C LEU A 303 16.23 -4.15 -1.07
N TYR A 304 16.57 -3.00 -0.49
CA TYR A 304 17.20 -1.88 -1.20
C TYR A 304 18.64 -1.59 -0.74
N THR A 305 19.29 -2.55 -0.06
CA THR A 305 20.66 -2.42 0.49
C THR A 305 21.58 -3.61 0.19
N VAL A 306 21.05 -4.70 -0.35
CA VAL A 306 21.80 -5.86 -0.85
C VAL A 306 22.01 -5.71 -2.36
N GLU A 307 23.24 -5.88 -2.83
CA GLU A 307 23.60 -5.64 -4.24
C GLU A 307 22.92 -6.65 -5.17
N THR A 308 22.99 -7.94 -4.87
CA THR A 308 22.40 -9.01 -5.68
C THR A 308 20.87 -8.90 -5.80
N VAL A 309 20.19 -8.43 -4.75
CA VAL A 309 18.75 -8.17 -4.77
C VAL A 309 18.42 -7.04 -5.74
N LEU A 310 19.14 -5.92 -5.67
CA LEU A 310 18.97 -4.80 -6.61
C LEU A 310 19.35 -5.20 -8.04
N GLU A 311 20.39 -6.01 -8.23
CA GLU A 311 20.83 -6.52 -9.54
C GLU A 311 19.79 -7.42 -10.20
N ALA A 312 19.07 -8.25 -9.44
CA ALA A 312 17.94 -9.02 -9.94
C ALA A 312 16.66 -8.17 -10.14
N THR A 313 16.45 -7.15 -9.28
CA THR A 313 15.25 -6.30 -9.34
C THR A 313 15.28 -5.31 -10.52
N ILE A 314 16.46 -4.77 -10.88
CA ILE A 314 16.59 -3.77 -11.95
C ILE A 314 16.09 -4.27 -13.32
N PRO A 315 16.48 -5.46 -13.82
CA PRO A 315 15.91 -6.07 -15.03
C PRO A 315 14.39 -6.14 -15.02
N PHE A 316 13.82 -6.67 -13.92
CA PHE A 316 12.39 -6.85 -13.76
C PHE A 316 11.63 -5.52 -13.76
N VAL A 317 12.11 -4.51 -13.02
CA VAL A 317 11.56 -3.14 -13.07
C VAL A 317 11.65 -2.59 -14.49
N ARG A 318 12.80 -2.69 -15.15
CA ARG A 318 13.01 -2.14 -16.51
C ARG A 318 12.07 -2.78 -17.53
N ALA A 319 11.94 -4.10 -17.54
CA ALA A 319 10.99 -4.82 -18.39
C ALA A 319 9.54 -4.35 -18.15
N THR A 320 9.16 -4.20 -16.87
CA THR A 320 7.84 -3.68 -16.48
C THR A 320 7.62 -2.24 -16.95
N MET A 321 8.61 -1.36 -16.85
CA MET A 321 8.49 0.04 -17.32
C MET A 321 8.35 0.09 -18.84
N ASN A 322 9.17 -0.69 -19.57
CA ASN A 322 9.11 -0.78 -21.03
C ASN A 322 7.74 -1.27 -21.50
N ALA A 323 7.19 -2.35 -20.89
CA ALA A 323 5.85 -2.85 -21.19
C ALA A 323 4.74 -1.84 -20.86
N ALA A 324 4.93 -0.99 -19.84
CA ALA A 324 4.00 0.09 -19.56
C ALA A 324 4.12 1.30 -20.52
N GLY A 325 5.07 1.28 -21.47
CA GLY A 325 5.39 2.41 -22.34
C GLY A 325 6.08 3.58 -21.64
N TRP A 326 6.65 3.36 -20.45
CA TRP A 326 7.36 4.39 -19.70
C TRP A 326 8.84 4.36 -20.10
N ALA A 327 9.46 5.52 -20.26
CA ALA A 327 10.86 5.61 -20.67
C ALA A 327 11.78 4.89 -19.67
N ALA A 328 12.72 4.08 -20.17
CA ALA A 328 13.75 3.45 -19.35
C ALA A 328 14.76 4.47 -18.80
N GLU A 329 15.04 5.53 -19.57
CA GLU A 329 15.96 6.62 -19.22
C GLU A 329 15.36 7.98 -19.58
N SER A 330 15.83 9.05 -18.93
CA SER A 330 15.38 10.42 -19.20
C SER A 330 16.49 11.44 -18.99
N LYS A 331 16.43 12.53 -19.75
CA LYS A 331 17.41 13.65 -19.67
C LYS A 331 17.05 14.68 -18.61
N ALA A 332 15.83 14.64 -18.07
CA ALA A 332 15.33 15.62 -17.09
C ALA A 332 15.30 15.09 -15.64
N GLY A 333 15.23 13.76 -15.45
CA GLY A 333 15.19 13.15 -14.13
C GLY A 333 15.37 11.64 -14.16
N TYR A 334 15.25 11.00 -13.00
CA TYR A 334 15.20 9.54 -12.88
C TYR A 334 13.82 9.02 -13.27
N THR A 335 13.84 8.07 -14.19
CA THR A 335 12.79 7.05 -14.38
C THR A 335 12.88 6.04 -13.23
N LEU A 336 11.91 5.12 -13.10
CA LEU A 336 11.95 4.15 -12.00
C LEU A 336 13.18 3.22 -12.11
N ALA A 337 13.46 2.70 -13.32
CA ALA A 337 14.65 1.89 -13.57
C ALA A 337 15.95 2.64 -13.26
N ALA A 338 16.09 3.89 -13.71
CA ALA A 338 17.26 4.72 -13.43
C ALA A 338 17.43 5.03 -11.93
N LEU A 339 16.33 5.14 -11.17
CA LEU A 339 16.35 5.32 -9.71
C LEU A 339 16.89 4.07 -8.99
N PHE A 340 16.44 2.87 -9.38
CA PHE A 340 16.98 1.61 -8.84
C PHE A 340 18.47 1.44 -9.18
N GLU A 341 18.91 1.77 -10.40
CA GLU A 341 20.33 1.79 -10.75
C GLU A 341 21.14 2.80 -9.93
N LYS A 342 20.59 3.99 -9.68
CA LYS A 342 21.23 5.02 -8.87
C LYS A 342 21.42 4.53 -7.43
N GLN A 343 20.43 3.83 -6.88
CA GLN A 343 20.55 3.15 -5.59
C GLN A 343 21.64 2.08 -5.61
N LEU A 344 21.68 1.17 -6.59
CA LEU A 344 22.72 0.16 -6.71
C LEU A 344 24.13 0.78 -6.78
N LYS A 345 24.30 1.84 -7.59
CA LYS A 345 25.55 2.62 -7.69
C LYS A 345 25.95 3.21 -6.32
N HIS A 346 24.98 3.66 -5.51
CA HIS A 346 25.23 4.16 -4.16
C HIS A 346 25.56 3.05 -3.14
N ILE A 347 24.85 1.91 -3.16
CA ILE A 347 25.16 0.74 -2.31
C ILE A 347 26.58 0.25 -2.60
N LYS A 348 26.96 0.11 -3.88
CA LYS A 348 28.32 -0.22 -4.34
C LYS A 348 29.40 0.80 -3.95
N TRP A 349 29.01 2.01 -3.54
CA TRP A 349 29.91 3.00 -2.93
C TRP A 349 29.96 2.84 -1.40
N ILE A 350 28.84 2.55 -0.75
CA ILE A 350 28.77 2.27 0.69
C ILE A 350 29.61 1.05 1.06
N ARG A 351 29.52 -0.06 0.30
CA ARG A 351 30.30 -1.29 0.58
C ARG A 351 31.83 -1.11 0.47
N LYS A 352 32.30 0.01 -0.08
CA LYS A 352 33.74 0.39 -0.12
C LYS A 352 34.18 1.20 1.12
N GLN A 353 33.26 1.48 2.05
CA GLN A 353 33.57 2.08 3.34
C GLN A 353 33.95 1.01 4.37
N GLY A 354 34.48 1.42 5.53
CA GLY A 354 34.80 0.49 6.62
C GLY A 354 33.56 0.11 7.43
N ASP A 355 33.53 -1.12 7.96
CA ASP A 355 32.41 -1.80 8.62
C ASP A 355 31.47 -0.91 9.46
N MET A 356 32.00 -0.15 10.41
CA MET A 356 31.19 0.71 11.29
C MET A 356 30.42 1.80 10.53
N ALA A 357 30.97 2.31 9.42
CA ALA A 357 30.29 3.26 8.56
C ALA A 357 29.27 2.58 7.64
N VAL A 358 29.57 1.35 7.17
CA VAL A 358 28.68 0.58 6.27
C VAL A 358 27.30 0.39 6.90
N VAL A 359 27.23 -0.07 8.15
CA VAL A 359 25.92 -0.34 8.83
C VAL A 359 25.05 0.92 8.91
N SER A 360 25.64 2.06 9.30
CA SER A 360 24.92 3.34 9.41
C SER A 360 24.46 3.87 8.05
N LEU A 361 25.35 3.80 7.04
CA LEU A 361 25.08 4.30 5.69
C LEU A 361 24.02 3.46 4.96
N LEU A 362 24.04 2.12 5.08
CA LEU A 362 23.01 1.26 4.47
C LEU A 362 21.62 1.55 5.04
N LEU A 363 21.49 1.72 6.35
CA LEU A 363 20.22 2.09 7.00
C LEU A 363 19.71 3.46 6.52
N HIS A 364 20.61 4.41 6.27
CA HIS A 364 20.25 5.71 5.71
C HIS A 364 19.81 5.57 4.24
N ALA A 365 20.57 4.86 3.41
CA ALA A 365 20.27 4.63 2.00
C ALA A 365 18.94 3.90 1.79
N HIS A 366 18.59 2.93 2.65
CA HIS A 366 17.28 2.27 2.63
C HIS A 366 16.13 3.27 2.85
N LYS A 367 16.23 4.10 3.90
CA LYS A 367 15.20 5.10 4.23
C LYS A 367 15.09 6.20 3.17
N ALA A 368 16.22 6.63 2.61
CA ALA A 368 16.23 7.60 1.52
C ALA A 368 15.55 7.04 0.26
N PHE A 369 15.79 5.77 -0.07
CA PHE A 369 15.18 5.11 -1.22
C PHE A 369 13.68 4.88 -1.06
N LEU A 370 13.22 4.39 0.10
CA LEU A 370 11.79 4.27 0.39
C LEU A 370 11.06 5.62 0.26
N ARG A 371 11.70 6.71 0.68
CA ARG A 371 11.15 8.06 0.51
C ARG A 371 11.13 8.49 -0.95
N ALA A 372 12.19 8.21 -1.71
CA ALA A 372 12.24 8.48 -3.15
C ALA A 372 11.15 7.72 -3.93
N LEU A 373 10.81 6.49 -3.53
CA LEU A 373 9.67 5.76 -4.10
C LEU A 373 8.34 6.51 -3.85
N ALA A 374 8.07 6.96 -2.62
CA ALA A 374 6.87 7.75 -2.30
C ALA A 374 6.83 9.12 -3.03
N ASP A 375 8.00 9.74 -3.25
CA ASP A 375 8.11 10.95 -4.07
C ASP A 375 7.78 10.65 -5.55
N CYS A 376 8.18 9.47 -6.07
CA CYS A 376 7.81 9.00 -7.42
C CYS A 376 6.29 8.75 -7.55
N GLU A 377 5.63 8.19 -6.53
CA GLU A 377 4.17 8.04 -6.53
C GLU A 377 3.47 9.40 -6.69
N THR A 378 3.98 10.40 -5.96
CA THR A 378 3.45 11.78 -6.01
C THR A 378 3.62 12.39 -7.41
N ALA A 379 4.72 12.12 -8.10
CA ALA A 379 4.92 12.56 -9.48
C ALA A 379 3.99 11.82 -10.46
N HIS A 380 3.87 10.51 -10.32
CA HIS A 380 2.99 9.68 -11.16
C HIS A 380 1.52 10.12 -11.05
N LEU A 381 1.04 10.34 -9.82
CA LEU A 381 -0.33 10.80 -9.58
C LEU A 381 -0.61 12.19 -10.16
N ARG A 382 0.36 13.12 -10.14
CA ARG A 382 0.20 14.44 -10.78
C ARG A 382 -0.03 14.31 -12.29
N MET A 383 0.61 13.35 -12.94
CA MET A 383 0.39 13.04 -14.36
C MET A 383 -1.01 12.45 -14.58
N LEU A 384 -1.42 11.48 -13.77
CA LEU A 384 -2.77 10.88 -13.82
C LEU A 384 -3.90 11.86 -13.45
N SER A 385 -3.63 12.87 -12.62
CA SER A 385 -4.60 13.89 -12.20
C SER A 385 -4.47 15.22 -12.95
N HIS A 386 -3.61 15.31 -13.97
CA HIS A 386 -3.41 16.55 -14.73
C HIS A 386 -4.73 16.99 -15.39
N PRO A 387 -5.12 18.29 -15.35
CA PRO A 387 -6.36 18.76 -15.94
C PRO A 387 -6.38 18.67 -17.47
N GLU A 388 -5.20 18.56 -18.09
CA GLU A 388 -4.99 18.45 -19.53
C GLU A 388 -4.31 17.12 -19.89
N PRO A 389 -5.06 16.05 -20.24
CA PRO A 389 -4.45 14.74 -20.51
C PRO A 389 -3.54 14.75 -21.76
N ALA A 390 -3.89 15.51 -22.80
CA ALA A 390 -3.09 15.62 -24.02
C ALA A 390 -1.70 16.24 -23.79
N ALA A 391 -1.57 17.12 -22.78
CA ALA A 391 -0.29 17.73 -22.41
C ALA A 391 0.46 16.96 -21.32
N ALA A 392 -0.18 15.99 -20.66
CA ALA A 392 0.43 15.23 -19.57
C ALA A 392 1.33 14.13 -20.12
N LYS A 393 2.58 14.09 -19.66
CA LYS A 393 3.58 13.07 -20.02
C LYS A 393 4.29 12.56 -18.76
N LEU A 394 4.77 11.33 -18.81
CA LEU A 394 5.54 10.69 -17.75
C LEU A 394 7.00 10.47 -18.17
N ASP A 395 7.68 11.56 -18.51
CA ASP A 395 9.07 11.50 -18.99
C ASP A 395 10.06 11.09 -17.90
N TYR A 396 9.74 11.32 -16.62
CA TYR A 396 10.50 10.90 -15.44
C TYR A 396 9.62 10.97 -14.19
N LEU A 397 10.09 10.37 -13.08
CA LEU A 397 9.38 10.32 -11.80
C LEU A 397 10.04 11.17 -10.70
N LEU A 398 11.35 11.40 -10.78
CA LEU A 398 12.10 12.17 -9.77
C LEU A 398 13.11 13.10 -10.45
N GLU A 399 13.13 14.38 -10.09
CA GLU A 399 14.09 15.35 -10.65
C GLU A 399 15.54 15.04 -10.25
N PHE A 400 16.49 15.31 -11.15
CA PHE A 400 17.91 15.25 -10.82
C PHE A 400 18.27 16.32 -9.78
N ASN A 401 19.18 15.99 -8.85
CA ASN A 401 19.60 16.87 -7.76
C ASN A 401 18.49 17.22 -6.73
N GLY A 402 17.33 16.56 -6.78
CA GLY A 402 16.29 16.70 -5.77
C GLY A 402 16.63 16.07 -4.40
N PRO A 403 15.67 16.00 -3.46
CA PRO A 403 15.90 15.63 -2.05
C PRO A 403 16.61 14.29 -1.83
N TYR A 404 16.37 13.30 -2.69
CA TYR A 404 17.08 12.01 -2.66
C TYR A 404 18.57 12.19 -2.97
N ASP A 405 18.91 12.88 -4.07
CA ASP A 405 20.29 13.19 -4.44
C ASP A 405 20.99 14.03 -3.38
N GLU A 406 20.29 14.99 -2.75
CA GLU A 406 20.83 15.79 -1.65
C GLU A 406 21.14 14.92 -0.41
N ALA A 407 20.24 14.01 -0.02
CA ALA A 407 20.48 13.09 1.09
C ALA A 407 21.72 12.20 0.84
N LEU A 408 21.89 11.68 -0.38
CA LEU A 408 23.09 10.92 -0.76
C LEU A 408 24.35 11.79 -0.78
N LYS A 409 24.26 13.04 -1.25
CA LYS A 409 25.38 14.01 -1.28
C LYS A 409 25.82 14.41 0.12
N GLU A 410 24.89 14.62 1.06
CA GLU A 410 25.17 15.02 2.43
C GLU A 410 26.07 13.99 3.13
N LYS A 411 25.79 12.68 2.96
CA LYS A 411 26.57 11.59 3.58
C LYS A 411 27.83 11.18 2.81
N THR A 412 27.99 11.63 1.56
CA THR A 412 29.23 11.44 0.79
C THR A 412 30.20 12.62 0.92
N LYS A 413 29.75 13.79 1.39
CA LYS A 413 30.56 15.00 1.60
C LYS A 413 31.73 14.72 2.56
N GLY A 414 32.95 15.01 2.12
CA GLY A 414 34.18 14.77 2.89
C GLY A 414 34.68 13.32 2.92
N MET A 415 33.90 12.34 2.41
CA MET A 415 34.28 10.92 2.43
C MET A 415 35.14 10.49 1.23
N ALA A 416 35.11 11.21 0.11
CA ALA A 416 35.91 10.88 -1.08
C ALA A 416 37.45 10.88 -0.82
N PRO A 417 38.04 11.85 -0.09
CA PRO A 417 39.44 11.79 0.33
C PRO A 417 39.74 10.56 1.21
N MET A 418 38.83 10.19 2.12
CA MET A 418 39.00 9.03 3.00
C MET A 418 39.00 7.70 2.25
N VAL A 419 38.24 7.58 1.15
CA VAL A 419 38.28 6.38 0.28
C VAL A 419 39.62 6.26 -0.44
N LEU A 420 40.18 7.37 -0.93
CA LEU A 420 41.50 7.39 -1.55
C LEU A 420 42.60 7.01 -0.54
N ILE A 421 42.58 7.59 0.66
CA ILE A 421 43.53 7.29 1.74
C ILE A 421 43.44 5.81 2.16
N ARG A 422 42.23 5.26 2.34
CA ARG A 422 42.03 3.84 2.70
C ARG A 422 42.48 2.86 1.61
N ARG A 423 42.39 3.25 0.33
CA ARG A 423 42.91 2.46 -0.79
C ARG A 423 44.43 2.55 -0.91
N ALA A 424 45.00 3.72 -0.62
CA ALA A 424 46.44 3.96 -0.70
C ALA A 424 47.22 3.40 0.50
N LEU A 425 46.58 3.29 1.68
CA LEU A 425 47.20 2.84 2.93
C LEU A 425 46.35 1.75 3.63
N PRO A 426 46.25 0.53 3.09
CA PRO A 426 45.41 -0.54 3.66
C PRO A 426 45.85 -1.00 5.05
N GLU A 427 47.13 -0.86 5.38
CA GLU A 427 47.72 -1.33 6.64
C GLU A 427 47.54 -0.33 7.81
N LEU A 428 47.19 0.93 7.51
CA LEU A 428 47.03 1.96 8.54
C LEU A 428 45.70 1.83 9.34
N LEU A 429 44.79 0.98 8.86
CA LEU A 429 43.47 0.71 9.45
C LEU A 429 43.14 -0.79 9.27
N PRO A 430 43.16 -1.61 10.33
CA PRO A 430 43.17 -3.06 10.19
C PRO A 430 41.86 -3.62 9.58
N PRO A 431 41.95 -4.55 8.62
CA PRO A 431 40.78 -5.25 8.09
C PRO A 431 40.36 -6.40 9.02
N SER A 432 39.46 -6.12 9.97
CA SER A 432 38.81 -7.16 10.78
C SER A 432 37.83 -7.96 9.92
N ALA A 433 38.26 -9.12 9.42
CA ALA A 433 37.47 -9.95 8.52
C ALA A 433 37.02 -11.26 9.18
N ASP A 434 35.79 -11.65 8.85
CA ASP A 434 35.44 -13.05 8.57
C ASP A 434 35.03 -13.13 7.10
N ARG A 435 35.49 -14.16 6.37
CA ARG A 435 35.19 -14.34 4.95
C ARG A 435 33.97 -15.26 4.78
N SER A 436 32.87 -14.71 4.29
CA SER A 436 31.71 -15.44 3.76
C SER A 436 31.40 -14.96 2.33
N LEU A 437 30.62 -15.74 1.58
CA LEU A 437 30.33 -15.49 0.16
C LEU A 437 29.72 -14.10 -0.08
N SER A 438 30.06 -13.49 -1.22
CA SER A 438 29.85 -12.07 -1.51
C SER A 438 28.38 -11.65 -1.38
N GLY A 439 28.08 -10.85 -0.34
CA GLY A 439 26.78 -10.21 -0.14
C GLY A 439 26.07 -10.61 1.16
N VAL A 440 26.42 -11.74 1.78
CA VAL A 440 25.76 -12.26 2.98
C VAL A 440 26.74 -12.35 4.14
N ARG A 441 26.47 -11.62 5.25
CA ARG A 441 27.07 -11.95 6.55
C ARG A 441 26.14 -12.93 7.27
N LEU A 442 26.64 -14.13 7.55
CA LEU A 442 26.11 -14.96 8.62
C LEU A 442 26.73 -14.49 9.93
N ASP A 443 25.96 -14.44 11.01
CA ASP A 443 26.43 -13.91 12.29
C ASP A 443 27.49 -14.81 12.94
N SER A 444 28.75 -14.37 12.93
CA SER A 444 29.78 -14.90 13.82
C SER A 444 29.45 -14.51 15.27
N ALA A 445 29.42 -15.49 16.17
CA ALA A 445 29.22 -15.23 17.60
C ALA A 445 30.34 -14.32 18.16
N PRO A 446 30.05 -13.45 19.15
CA PRO A 446 31.03 -12.48 19.63
C PRO A 446 32.20 -13.17 20.34
N ALA A 447 33.39 -13.06 19.75
CA ALA A 447 34.63 -13.42 20.42
C ALA A 447 34.93 -12.42 21.55
N VAL A 448 35.06 -12.91 22.78
CA VAL A 448 35.48 -12.12 23.94
C VAL A 448 36.94 -12.44 24.27
N THR A 449 37.75 -11.38 24.30
CA THR A 449 39.15 -11.25 24.72
C THR A 449 39.87 -12.49 25.28
N ALA A 450 41.05 -12.77 24.72
CA ALA A 450 42.04 -13.65 25.32
C ALA A 450 42.41 -13.20 26.75
N VAL A 451 42.24 -14.11 27.71
CA VAL A 451 42.92 -14.09 29.00
C VAL A 451 43.70 -15.40 29.08
N VAL A 452 45.01 -15.33 29.34
CA VAL A 452 45.84 -16.52 29.59
C VAL A 452 45.82 -16.83 31.08
N PRO A 453 45.37 -18.03 31.46
CA PRO A 453 45.99 -18.75 32.57
C PRO A 453 46.50 -20.15 32.15
N ARG A 454 47.60 -20.57 32.77
CA ARG A 454 48.13 -21.95 32.72
C ARG A 454 47.15 -22.94 33.39
N GLY A 455 47.01 -24.16 32.86
CA GLY A 455 46.37 -25.29 33.54
C GLY A 455 46.43 -26.61 32.73
N PRO A 456 46.69 -27.80 33.33
CA PRO A 456 47.02 -29.02 32.58
C PRO A 456 45.93 -30.13 32.57
N GLY A 457 46.11 -31.13 31.70
CA GLY A 457 45.37 -32.42 31.69
C GLY A 457 44.08 -32.39 30.85
N ALA A 458 43.83 -33.25 29.86
CA ALA A 458 43.87 -34.72 29.81
C ALA A 458 42.76 -35.41 30.65
N GLY A 459 41.70 -35.89 29.99
CA GLY A 459 40.64 -36.69 30.63
C GLY A 459 39.56 -37.18 29.64
N LYS A 460 39.31 -38.50 29.60
CA LYS A 460 38.26 -39.18 28.81
C LYS A 460 37.04 -39.54 29.68
N GLY A 461 35.86 -39.66 29.07
CA GLY A 461 34.63 -40.29 29.61
C GLY A 461 33.38 -39.61 29.01
N LYS A 462 32.47 -40.21 28.22
CA LYS A 462 31.92 -41.59 28.02
C LYS A 462 30.80 -41.98 29.00
N GLY A 463 29.56 -42.02 28.49
CA GLY A 463 28.28 -42.40 29.12
C GLY A 463 27.16 -41.47 28.58
N LYS A 464 26.12 -41.87 27.82
CA LYS A 464 25.08 -42.92 28.01
C LYS A 464 24.31 -42.72 29.33
N ASP A 465 22.98 -42.66 29.42
CA ASP A 465 21.82 -42.62 28.49
C ASP A 465 20.66 -41.84 29.24
N ASP A 466 19.46 -41.49 28.76
CA ASP A 466 18.77 -41.57 27.44
C ASP A 466 17.59 -40.54 27.33
N ASP A 467 16.84 -40.62 26.23
CA ASP A 467 15.40 -40.32 26.01
C ASP A 467 14.79 -38.89 25.88
N ALA A 468 13.80 -38.84 24.97
CA ALA A 468 12.70 -37.88 24.77
C ALA A 468 12.89 -36.53 23.99
N LYS A 469 12.30 -36.52 22.77
CA LYS A 469 11.68 -35.39 22.02
C LYS A 469 12.59 -34.33 21.36
N GLY A 470 12.91 -34.57 20.08
CA GLY A 470 13.06 -33.47 19.10
C GLY A 470 11.74 -32.66 19.00
N LYS A 471 11.77 -31.34 19.17
CA LYS A 471 12.16 -30.31 18.19
C LYS A 471 11.18 -30.15 17.01
N GLY A 472 10.17 -29.32 17.25
CA GLY A 472 9.37 -28.63 16.25
C GLY A 472 8.59 -27.51 16.93
N LYS A 473 9.12 -26.29 16.96
CA LYS A 473 8.36 -25.09 17.34
C LYS A 473 8.22 -24.21 16.10
N GLY A 474 7.03 -24.25 15.49
CA GLY A 474 6.64 -23.30 14.46
C GLY A 474 6.47 -21.89 15.03
N LYS A 475 6.27 -20.92 14.13
CA LYS A 475 5.68 -19.62 14.47
C LYS A 475 4.36 -19.87 15.20
N LEU A 476 4.18 -19.26 16.36
CA LEU A 476 2.87 -19.15 17.00
C LEU A 476 2.07 -18.04 16.26
N PRO A 477 0.77 -18.20 16.03
CA PRO A 477 -0.09 -17.14 15.48
C PRO A 477 -0.24 -15.97 16.48
N ASP A 478 -0.65 -14.80 15.97
CA ASP A 478 -0.52 -13.51 16.67
C ASP A 478 -1.33 -13.34 17.98
N ASP A 479 -2.23 -14.27 18.32
CA ASP A 479 -3.05 -14.24 19.54
C ASP A 479 -2.53 -15.14 20.69
N GLU A 480 -1.48 -15.95 20.50
CA GLU A 480 -0.95 -16.80 21.59
C GLU A 480 -0.01 -16.05 22.54
N ILE A 481 -0.27 -16.20 23.85
CA ILE A 481 0.57 -15.63 24.92
C ILE A 481 1.98 -16.24 24.83
N PRO A 482 3.04 -15.44 24.58
CA PRO A 482 4.39 -15.99 24.42
C PRO A 482 4.85 -16.67 25.72
N PRO A 483 5.51 -17.84 25.64
CA PRO A 483 5.87 -18.61 26.82
C PRO A 483 6.80 -17.80 27.75
N PRO A 484 6.70 -17.98 29.08
CA PRO A 484 7.54 -17.25 30.04
C PRO A 484 9.05 -17.34 29.75
N GLY A 485 9.76 -16.24 29.97
CA GLY A 485 11.19 -16.06 29.67
C GLY A 485 11.60 -16.11 28.20
N SER A 486 10.70 -16.39 27.25
CA SER A 486 11.04 -16.50 25.82
C SER A 486 11.45 -15.19 25.16
N LEU A 487 11.06 -14.05 25.72
CA LEU A 487 11.32 -12.70 25.22
C LEU A 487 12.34 -11.92 26.07
N LYS A 488 13.09 -12.59 26.95
CA LYS A 488 14.09 -11.93 27.83
C LYS A 488 15.15 -11.10 27.07
N GLY A 489 15.44 -11.45 25.82
CA GLY A 489 16.34 -10.69 24.94
C GLY A 489 15.79 -9.38 24.37
N ILE A 490 14.50 -9.06 24.59
CA ILE A 490 13.93 -7.75 24.24
C ILE A 490 14.42 -6.66 25.21
N VAL A 491 14.67 -7.03 26.47
CA VAL A 491 15.21 -6.14 27.49
C VAL A 491 16.69 -5.92 27.22
N LYS A 492 17.14 -4.66 27.26
CA LYS A 492 18.57 -4.33 27.18
C LYS A 492 18.98 -3.55 28.42
N TRP A 493 20.02 -4.01 29.10
CA TRP A 493 20.63 -3.25 30.20
C TRP A 493 21.71 -2.35 29.60
N VAL A 494 21.57 -1.04 29.81
CA VAL A 494 22.54 -0.02 29.36
C VAL A 494 23.72 0.04 30.34
N ASP A 495 23.40 -0.05 31.63
CA ASP A 495 24.33 -0.26 32.74
C ASP A 495 23.62 -1.06 33.85
N LYS A 496 24.20 -1.12 35.06
CA LYS A 496 23.64 -1.86 36.21
C LYS A 496 22.32 -1.28 36.76
N THR A 497 21.97 -0.05 36.38
CA THR A 497 20.86 0.73 36.93
C THR A 497 19.90 1.26 35.85
N HIS A 498 20.28 1.19 34.57
CA HIS A 498 19.43 1.65 33.46
C HIS A 498 18.99 0.50 32.57
N MET A 499 17.68 0.23 32.56
CA MET A 499 17.04 -0.82 31.76
C MET A 499 16.26 -0.20 30.60
N GLN A 500 16.65 -0.51 29.36
CA GLN A 500 15.89 -0.17 28.16
C GLN A 500 14.79 -1.21 27.88
N LEU A 501 13.56 -0.72 27.74
CA LEU A 501 12.41 -1.51 27.29
C LEU A 501 11.54 -0.66 26.36
N GLY A 502 11.47 -1.05 25.08
CA GLY A 502 10.78 -0.28 24.05
C GLY A 502 11.50 1.04 23.72
N SER A 503 10.78 2.16 23.81
CA SER A 503 11.30 3.52 23.52
C SER A 503 11.83 4.27 24.74
N LEU A 504 11.81 3.64 25.92
CA LEU A 504 12.17 4.23 27.21
C LEU A 504 13.35 3.49 27.85
N ASN A 505 14.24 4.26 28.47
CA ASN A 505 15.31 3.82 29.35
C ASN A 505 14.89 4.14 30.78
N TYR A 506 14.67 3.12 31.62
CA TYR A 506 14.19 3.26 32.99
C TYR A 506 15.36 3.21 33.99
N ASP A 507 15.37 4.14 34.95
CA ASP A 507 16.30 4.14 36.08
C ASP A 507 15.74 3.22 37.19
N THR A 508 16.18 1.95 37.16
CA THR A 508 15.68 0.92 38.07
C THR A 508 16.10 1.16 39.51
N ALA A 509 17.26 1.78 39.76
CA ALA A 509 17.71 2.14 41.10
C ALA A 509 16.81 3.19 41.76
N LYS A 510 16.40 4.23 41.00
CA LYS A 510 15.48 5.27 41.47
C LYS A 510 14.06 4.73 41.65
N ILE A 511 13.61 3.82 40.78
CA ILE A 511 12.32 3.12 40.93
C ILE A 511 12.33 2.24 42.18
N GLY A 512 13.37 1.43 42.37
CA GLY A 512 13.52 0.57 43.55
C GLY A 512 13.54 1.36 44.85
N LYS A 513 14.28 2.48 44.90
CA LYS A 513 14.29 3.39 46.06
C LYS A 513 12.94 4.08 46.30
N HIS A 514 12.17 4.40 45.27
CA HIS A 514 10.88 5.08 45.42
C HIS A 514 9.75 4.16 45.90
N TYR A 515 9.76 2.89 45.46
CA TYR A 515 8.75 1.90 45.82
C TYR A 515 9.22 0.87 46.87
N SER A 516 10.40 1.05 47.45
CA SER A 516 11.04 0.15 48.43
C SER A 516 11.09 -1.30 47.93
N LEU A 517 11.58 -1.49 46.70
CA LEU A 517 11.76 -2.81 46.08
C LEU A 517 13.13 -3.40 46.40
N ASP A 518 13.21 -4.74 46.45
CA ASP A 518 14.47 -5.47 46.53
C ASP A 518 15.36 -5.24 45.30
N GLU A 519 16.68 -5.39 45.45
CA GLU A 519 17.65 -5.22 44.37
C GLU A 519 17.47 -6.23 43.22
N ASP A 520 16.91 -7.41 43.51
CA ASP A 520 16.62 -8.51 42.58
C ASP A 520 15.17 -8.50 42.05
N HIS A 521 14.41 -7.43 42.28
CA HIS A 521 13.04 -7.32 41.78
C HIS A 521 12.99 -7.33 40.23
N CYS A 522 11.97 -7.97 39.64
CA CYS A 522 11.93 -8.21 38.19
C CYS A 522 11.42 -6.99 37.39
N TYR A 523 12.26 -5.96 37.27
CA TYR A 523 11.98 -4.75 36.48
C TYR A 523 11.43 -5.01 35.06
N PRO A 524 11.87 -6.02 34.29
CA PRO A 524 11.28 -6.37 32.98
C PRO A 524 9.78 -6.68 33.00
N VAL A 525 9.30 -7.33 34.06
CA VAL A 525 7.89 -7.73 34.22
C VAL A 525 7.10 -6.54 34.78
N LEU A 526 7.67 -5.83 35.77
CA LEU A 526 7.04 -4.67 36.40
C LEU A 526 6.83 -3.47 35.46
N LEU A 527 7.78 -3.22 34.55
CA LEU A 527 7.78 -2.10 33.61
C LEU A 527 7.18 -2.45 32.23
N SER A 528 6.63 -3.65 32.09
CA SER A 528 5.95 -4.10 30.89
C SER A 528 4.58 -3.42 30.72
N ILE A 529 4.29 -2.94 29.51
CA ILE A 529 2.93 -2.55 29.12
C ILE A 529 2.01 -3.76 28.85
N LYS A 530 2.60 -4.95 28.60
CA LYS A 530 1.84 -6.21 28.48
C LYS A 530 1.38 -6.65 29.87
N LYS A 531 0.17 -7.20 29.98
CA LYS A 531 -0.45 -7.67 31.23
C LYS A 531 -0.46 -9.20 31.32
N GLY A 532 -0.58 -9.72 32.54
CA GLY A 532 -0.74 -11.16 32.80
C GLY A 532 0.43 -12.01 32.29
N GLY A 533 0.14 -13.21 31.78
CA GLY A 533 1.17 -14.15 31.31
C GLY A 533 2.11 -13.59 30.23
N ALA A 534 1.65 -12.63 29.42
CA ALA A 534 2.47 -12.00 28.39
C ALA A 534 3.58 -11.09 28.93
N ALA A 535 3.49 -10.65 30.21
CA ALA A 535 4.58 -9.97 30.90
C ALA A 535 5.68 -10.95 31.32
N LEU A 536 5.32 -12.17 31.76
CA LEU A 536 6.27 -13.20 32.20
C LEU A 536 7.20 -13.67 31.08
N ALA A 537 6.81 -13.49 29.81
CA ALA A 537 7.70 -13.70 28.67
C ALA A 537 8.99 -12.86 28.75
N LEU A 538 8.96 -11.70 29.42
CA LEU A 538 10.10 -10.80 29.59
C LEU A 538 10.98 -11.14 30.82
N CYS A 539 10.57 -12.09 31.67
CA CYS A 539 11.32 -12.47 32.86
C CYS A 539 12.67 -13.13 32.49
N PRO A 540 13.84 -12.56 32.86
CA PRO A 540 15.13 -13.14 32.52
C PRO A 540 15.48 -14.41 33.32
N HIS A 541 14.94 -14.51 34.54
CA HIS A 541 15.18 -15.55 35.56
C HIS A 541 14.04 -16.56 35.67
N TRP A 542 13.21 -16.73 34.62
CA TRP A 542 12.03 -17.59 34.70
C TRP A 542 12.39 -19.04 35.09
N GLY A 543 11.78 -19.52 36.18
CA GLY A 543 12.02 -20.84 36.75
C GLY A 543 12.97 -20.85 37.97
N GLU A 544 13.66 -19.74 38.26
CA GLU A 544 14.44 -19.56 39.48
C GLU A 544 13.51 -19.26 40.70
N PRO A 545 13.96 -19.48 41.96
CA PRO A 545 13.18 -19.15 43.15
C PRO A 545 12.72 -17.68 43.11
N GLY A 546 11.44 -17.44 43.42
CA GLY A 546 10.84 -16.10 43.31
C GLY A 546 10.40 -15.67 41.90
N HIS A 547 10.70 -16.46 40.85
CA HIS A 547 10.38 -16.16 39.44
C HIS A 547 9.56 -17.26 38.73
N THR A 548 8.72 -17.99 39.47
CA THR A 548 7.97 -19.17 38.96
C THR A 548 6.52 -18.90 38.54
N SER A 549 5.96 -17.73 38.84
CA SER A 549 4.57 -17.35 38.54
C SER A 549 4.39 -15.83 38.58
N LEU A 550 3.23 -15.31 38.13
CA LEU A 550 2.90 -13.88 38.26
C LEU A 550 2.72 -13.42 39.72
N ALA A 551 2.42 -14.36 40.63
CA ALA A 551 2.25 -14.10 42.05
C ALA A 551 3.52 -14.35 42.87
N SER A 552 4.63 -14.75 42.23
CA SER A 552 5.90 -14.96 42.91
C SER A 552 6.51 -13.61 43.31
N GLU A 553 7.14 -13.56 44.48
CA GLU A 553 7.61 -12.36 45.18
C GLU A 553 8.28 -11.31 44.28
N LYS A 554 9.16 -11.73 43.37
CA LYS A 554 9.93 -10.83 42.49
C LYS A 554 9.13 -10.32 41.27
N HIS A 555 7.88 -10.75 41.09
CA HIS A 555 6.94 -10.26 40.06
C HIS A 555 5.77 -9.45 40.64
N VAL A 556 5.62 -9.37 41.97
CA VAL A 556 4.49 -8.68 42.61
C VAL A 556 4.62 -7.17 42.46
N THR A 557 3.63 -6.54 41.82
CA THR A 557 3.53 -5.08 41.73
C THR A 557 3.44 -4.44 43.13
N PRO A 558 4.26 -3.43 43.46
CA PRO A 558 4.25 -2.80 44.78
C PRO A 558 2.94 -2.04 45.04
N LYS A 559 2.64 -1.82 46.32
CA LYS A 559 1.53 -0.94 46.73
C LYS A 559 1.75 0.47 46.16
N GLU A 560 0.66 1.11 45.73
CA GLU A 560 0.67 2.46 45.12
C GLU A 560 1.45 2.61 43.81
N TRP A 561 1.74 1.51 43.10
CA TRP A 561 2.39 1.53 41.79
C TRP A 561 1.69 2.47 40.78
N ASN A 562 2.45 3.40 40.21
CA ASN A 562 1.96 4.33 39.20
C ASN A 562 2.92 4.38 38.00
N TYR A 563 2.64 3.53 37.01
CA TYR A 563 3.41 3.44 35.77
C TYR A 563 3.56 4.79 35.03
N THR A 564 2.53 5.63 35.06
CA THR A 564 2.56 6.97 34.42
C THR A 564 3.54 7.91 35.13
N HIS A 565 3.63 7.84 36.46
CA HIS A 565 4.61 8.61 37.25
C HIS A 565 6.03 8.15 36.94
N VAL A 566 6.27 6.83 36.92
CA VAL A 566 7.57 6.24 36.55
C VAL A 566 8.01 6.70 35.15
N CYS A 567 7.13 6.59 34.14
CA CYS A 567 7.43 7.03 32.77
C CYS A 567 7.67 8.54 32.63
N ALA A 568 7.26 9.35 33.60
CA ALA A 568 7.39 10.81 33.57
C ALA A 568 8.60 11.35 34.36
N HIS A 569 9.07 10.62 35.37
CA HIS A 569 10.06 11.11 36.35
C HIS A 569 11.25 10.15 36.60
N MET A 570 11.17 8.90 36.13
CA MET A 570 12.16 7.83 36.37
C MET A 570 12.48 7.04 35.09
N ALA A 571 12.12 7.59 33.94
CA ALA A 571 12.46 7.06 32.63
C ALA A 571 12.81 8.19 31.66
N GLU A 572 13.80 7.95 30.83
CA GLU A 572 14.22 8.85 29.75
C GLU A 572 13.82 8.29 28.40
N LYS A 573 13.57 9.19 27.43
CA LYS A 573 13.34 8.76 26.05
C LYS A 573 14.67 8.44 25.40
N ARG A 574 14.73 7.32 24.68
CA ARG A 574 15.86 6.98 23.81
C ARG A 574 16.16 8.14 22.84
N ASP A 575 17.44 8.50 22.69
CA ASP A 575 17.87 9.47 21.69
C ASP A 575 17.35 9.10 20.30
N GLY A 576 16.69 10.07 19.65
CA GLY A 576 15.97 9.88 18.38
C GLY A 576 14.46 9.61 18.51
N ALA A 577 13.89 9.49 19.72
CA ALA A 577 12.44 9.33 19.91
C ALA A 577 11.72 10.69 20.05
N THR A 578 11.20 11.23 18.93
CA THR A 578 10.42 12.48 18.89
C THR A 578 9.24 12.49 19.87
N ARG A 579 8.87 13.68 20.35
CA ARG A 579 7.72 13.90 21.24
C ARG A 579 6.45 14.16 20.43
N ASP A 580 5.63 13.13 20.26
CA ASP A 580 4.18 13.38 20.28
C ASP A 580 3.75 13.62 21.74
N ARG A 581 3.71 14.90 22.11
CA ARG A 581 3.04 15.40 23.32
C ARG A 581 2.04 16.47 22.90
N LYS A 582 0.87 16.06 22.41
CA LYS A 582 -0.32 16.92 22.41
C LYS A 582 -1.16 16.62 23.65
N ARG A 583 -0.80 17.25 24.76
CA ARG A 583 -1.75 17.46 25.87
C ARG A 583 -2.87 18.35 25.33
N LYS A 584 -4.11 17.85 25.27
CA LYS A 584 -5.30 18.69 25.45
C LYS A 584 -5.75 18.51 26.91
N ARG A 585 -5.98 19.64 27.59
CA ARG A 585 -6.40 19.71 29.00
C ARG A 585 -7.44 20.82 29.07
N GLY A 586 -8.64 20.50 29.54
CA GLY A 586 -9.81 21.40 29.54
C GLY A 586 -10.48 21.54 28.16
N ALA A 587 -11.79 21.70 28.05
CA ALA A 587 -12.83 21.67 29.10
C ALA A 587 -13.61 20.35 29.06
#